data_AF-A0A968HP54-F1
#
_entry.id   AF-A0A968HP54-F1
#
_cell.length_a   1.000
_cell.length_b   1.000
_cell.length_c   1.000
_cell.angle_alpha   90.00
_cell.angle_beta   90.00
_cell.angle_gamma   90.00
#
_symmetry.space_group_name_H-M   'P 1'
#
loop_
_entity.id
_entity.type
_entity.pdbx_description
1 polymer ?
#
loop_
_entity_poly.entity_id
_entity_poly.type
_entity_poly.pdbx_seq_one_letter_code
_entity_poly.pdbx_strand_id
1 'polypeptide(L)'
;MSRHLTALVIAGALMVPSSALASSRLCASVPSYCIYTDHNAPVLEADVCFSATTGAILKGASGCPKEARPYFVEHGEIVDPMSGAVAAYIPLDNACSVPGVCVAPPDGHNPGPGYPICCDDDDQCTNYQGGACAGTLYFCIDGVCNEDGTVTCFESHEVG
;
A
#
# COMPACT_ATOMS: atom_id res chain seq x y z
N MET A 1 -65.10 36.38 -19.15
CA MET A 1 -63.81 36.55 -18.43
C MET A 1 -63.35 35.18 -17.98
N SER A 2 -62.50 34.50 -18.77
CA SER A 2 -62.00 33.14 -18.48
C SER A 2 -60.58 33.24 -17.95
N ARG A 3 -60.30 32.65 -16.78
CA ARG A 3 -58.96 32.51 -16.21
C ARG A 3 -58.68 31.03 -16.06
N HIS A 4 -57.87 30.47 -16.96
CA HIS A 4 -57.30 29.14 -16.82
C HIS A 4 -56.09 29.23 -15.88
N LEU A 5 -56.16 28.57 -14.72
CA LEU A 5 -54.99 28.29 -13.89
C LEU A 5 -54.36 26.98 -14.37
N THR A 6 -53.19 27.07 -14.98
CA THR A 6 -52.35 25.90 -15.28
C THR A 6 -51.50 25.60 -14.05
N ALA A 7 -51.78 24.50 -13.35
CA ALA A 7 -50.94 24.02 -12.25
C ALA A 7 -49.77 23.19 -12.80
N LEU A 8 -48.54 23.65 -12.57
CA LEU A 8 -47.32 22.92 -12.90
C LEU A 8 -46.99 21.98 -11.73
N VAL A 9 -47.10 20.66 -11.94
CA VAL A 9 -46.65 19.65 -10.96
C VAL A 9 -45.15 19.43 -11.17
N ILE A 10 -44.34 19.95 -10.26
CA ILE A 10 -42.89 19.69 -10.24
C ILE A 10 -42.69 18.33 -9.55
N ALA A 11 -42.39 17.30 -10.35
CA ALA A 11 -41.97 16.01 -9.84
C ALA A 11 -40.55 16.13 -9.28
N GLY A 12 -40.42 16.18 -7.96
CA GLY A 12 -39.13 16.16 -7.26
C GLY A 12 -38.48 14.78 -7.41
N ALA A 13 -37.37 14.71 -8.14
CA ALA A 13 -36.51 13.54 -8.17
C ALA A 13 -35.87 13.35 -6.78
N LEU A 14 -36.28 12.30 -6.08
CA LEU A 14 -35.61 11.85 -4.86
C LEU A 14 -34.22 11.31 -5.25
N MET A 15 -33.19 12.13 -5.05
CA MET A 15 -31.80 11.66 -5.10
C MET A 15 -31.58 10.77 -3.89
N VAL A 16 -31.66 9.45 -4.08
CA VAL A 16 -31.23 8.49 -3.07
C VAL A 16 -29.70 8.63 -2.98
N PRO A 17 -29.12 8.96 -1.81
CA PRO A 17 -27.66 8.93 -1.68
C PRO A 17 -27.23 7.48 -1.90
N SER A 18 -26.49 7.26 -2.99
CA SER A 18 -25.84 5.99 -3.22
C SER A 18 -24.80 5.86 -2.11
N SER A 19 -25.10 5.05 -1.09
CA SER A 19 -24.14 4.70 -0.06
C SER A 19 -22.97 4.04 -0.75
N ALA A 20 -21.89 4.79 -1.00
CA ALA A 20 -20.62 4.21 -1.37
C ALA A 20 -20.27 3.23 -0.25
N LEU A 21 -20.42 1.93 -0.49
CA LEU A 21 -19.84 0.92 0.36
C LEU A 21 -18.35 1.25 0.43
N ALA A 22 -17.86 1.65 1.60
CA ALA A 22 -16.45 1.88 1.80
C ALA A 22 -15.70 0.61 1.39
N SER A 23 -14.91 0.69 0.33
CA SER A 23 -14.10 -0.43 -0.13
C SER A 23 -13.13 -0.81 0.98
N SER A 24 -13.02 -2.10 1.31
CA SER A 24 -11.97 -2.58 2.24
C SER A 24 -10.59 -2.23 1.69
N ARG A 25 -9.62 -1.96 2.58
CA ARG A 25 -8.23 -1.72 2.16
C ARG A 25 -7.62 -3.01 1.58
N LEU A 26 -7.00 -2.92 0.40
CA LEU A 26 -6.48 -4.09 -0.31
C LEU A 26 -5.44 -4.83 0.53
N CYS A 27 -4.38 -4.14 0.98
CA CYS A 27 -3.27 -4.77 1.71
C CYS A 27 -3.66 -5.27 3.11
N ALA A 28 -4.72 -4.72 3.71
CA ALA A 28 -5.28 -5.27 4.95
C ALA A 28 -6.06 -6.57 4.71
N SER A 29 -6.67 -6.72 3.54
CA SER A 29 -7.52 -7.88 3.19
C SER A 29 -6.73 -9.00 2.51
N VAL A 30 -5.73 -8.63 1.71
CA VAL A 30 -4.88 -9.51 0.90
C VAL A 30 -3.42 -9.08 1.04
N PRO A 31 -2.82 -9.18 2.24
CA PRO A 31 -1.46 -8.69 2.48
C PRO A 31 -0.42 -9.35 1.58
N SER A 32 -0.65 -10.61 1.17
CA SER A 32 0.25 -11.36 0.28
C SER A 32 0.33 -10.81 -1.14
N TYR A 33 -0.56 -9.90 -1.54
CA TYR A 33 -0.49 -9.24 -2.85
C TYR A 33 0.34 -7.96 -2.83
N CYS A 34 0.54 -7.37 -1.64
CA CYS A 34 1.20 -6.08 -1.53
C CYS A 34 2.70 -6.23 -1.28
N ILE A 35 3.45 -5.23 -1.76
CA ILE A 35 4.90 -5.18 -1.62
C ILE A 35 5.23 -4.27 -0.44
N TYR A 36 6.04 -4.75 0.50
CA TYR A 36 6.59 -3.91 1.55
C TYR A 36 7.65 -2.98 0.94
N THR A 37 7.57 -1.71 1.27
CA THR A 37 8.49 -0.68 0.77
C THR A 37 8.83 0.30 1.89
N ASP A 38 9.75 1.21 1.62
CA ASP A 38 10.05 2.31 2.54
C ASP A 38 8.84 3.23 2.79
N HIS A 39 9.01 4.14 3.74
CA HIS A 39 8.00 5.12 4.12
C HIS A 39 7.67 6.14 3.00
N ASN A 40 8.45 6.19 1.92
CA ASN A 40 8.25 7.08 0.77
C ASN A 40 7.45 6.43 -0.37
N ALA A 41 6.75 5.32 -0.09
CA ALA A 41 5.86 4.65 -1.02
C ALA A 41 4.93 5.63 -1.77
N PRO A 42 4.83 5.57 -3.11
CA PRO A 42 3.92 6.39 -3.88
C PRO A 42 2.48 6.30 -3.36
N VAL A 43 1.81 7.45 -3.27
CA VAL A 43 0.40 7.55 -2.88
C VAL A 43 -0.46 7.46 -4.13
N LEU A 44 -1.44 6.55 -4.12
CA LEU A 44 -2.39 6.35 -5.23
C LEU A 44 -3.81 6.80 -4.88
N GLU A 45 -4.28 6.49 -3.67
CA GLU A 45 -5.64 6.77 -3.18
C GLU A 45 -6.76 6.43 -4.20
N ALA A 46 -6.76 5.21 -4.71
CA ALA A 46 -7.72 4.78 -5.73
C ALA A 46 -8.51 3.54 -5.33
N ASP A 47 -9.76 3.49 -5.80
CA ASP A 47 -10.52 2.24 -5.87
C ASP A 47 -9.93 1.34 -6.98
N VAL A 48 -9.71 0.08 -6.64
CA VAL A 48 -9.24 -0.95 -7.56
C VAL A 48 -10.16 -2.16 -7.55
N CYS A 49 -10.08 -2.96 -8.61
CA CYS A 49 -10.68 -4.28 -8.70
C CYS A 49 -9.57 -5.32 -8.61
N PHE A 50 -9.61 -6.14 -7.56
CA PHE A 50 -8.63 -7.19 -7.35
C PHE A 50 -9.22 -8.57 -7.66
N SER A 51 -8.45 -9.39 -8.37
CA SER A 51 -8.64 -10.83 -8.43
C SER A 51 -7.29 -11.54 -8.28
N ALA A 52 -7.29 -12.76 -7.72
CA ALA A 52 -6.06 -13.55 -7.61
C ALA A 52 -5.44 -13.92 -8.97
N THR A 53 -6.22 -13.85 -10.05
CA THR A 53 -5.77 -14.20 -11.42
C THR A 53 -5.15 -13.02 -12.14
N THR A 54 -5.70 -11.82 -11.98
CA THR A 54 -5.31 -10.63 -12.76
C THR A 54 -4.59 -9.57 -11.92
N GLY A 55 -4.52 -9.75 -10.60
CA GLY A 55 -4.05 -8.70 -9.69
C GLY A 55 -5.05 -7.56 -9.56
N ALA A 56 -4.55 -6.40 -9.15
CA ALA A 56 -5.31 -5.17 -9.01
C ALA A 56 -5.27 -4.34 -10.29
N ILE A 57 -6.43 -3.86 -10.72
CA ILE A 57 -6.58 -2.88 -11.80
C ILE A 57 -7.44 -1.72 -11.32
N LEU A 58 -7.27 -0.52 -11.88
CA LEU A 58 -8.14 0.62 -11.57
C LEU A 58 -9.61 0.27 -11.80
N LYS A 59 -10.46 0.65 -10.84
CA LYS A 59 -11.91 0.44 -10.95
C LYS A 59 -12.51 1.49 -11.90
N GLY A 60 -13.03 1.02 -13.04
CA GLY A 60 -13.78 1.84 -13.97
C GLY A 60 -15.21 2.16 -13.50
N ALA A 61 -15.90 3.04 -14.21
CA ALA A 61 -17.28 3.45 -13.90
C ALA A 61 -18.31 2.30 -13.94
N SER A 62 -18.04 1.23 -14.71
CA SER A 62 -18.87 0.02 -14.75
C SER A 62 -18.74 -0.86 -13.51
N GLY A 63 -17.89 -0.48 -12.55
CA GLY A 63 -17.56 -1.30 -11.38
C GLY A 63 -16.61 -2.44 -11.73
N CYS A 64 -16.50 -3.41 -10.81
CA CYS A 64 -15.57 -4.51 -10.97
C CYS A 64 -16.12 -5.64 -11.84
N PRO A 65 -15.26 -6.28 -12.65
CA PRO A 65 -15.60 -7.53 -13.33
C PRO A 65 -16.12 -8.58 -12.35
N LYS A 66 -16.92 -9.52 -12.85
CA LYS A 66 -17.59 -10.57 -12.04
C LYS A 66 -16.64 -11.33 -11.10
N GLU A 67 -15.43 -11.60 -11.57
CA GLU A 67 -14.41 -12.38 -10.85
C GLU A 67 -13.50 -11.51 -9.96
N ALA A 68 -13.73 -10.20 -9.91
CA ALA A 68 -12.96 -9.27 -9.09
C ALA A 68 -13.80 -8.72 -7.93
N ARG A 69 -13.12 -8.18 -6.92
CA ARG A 69 -13.74 -7.49 -5.79
C ARG A 69 -13.20 -6.07 -5.66
N PRO A 70 -14.03 -5.10 -5.28
CA PRO A 70 -13.59 -3.73 -5.06
C PRO A 70 -12.77 -3.64 -3.78
N TYR A 71 -11.63 -2.94 -3.85
CA TYR A 71 -10.80 -2.57 -2.71
C TYR A 71 -10.31 -1.13 -2.88
N PHE A 72 -9.83 -0.55 -1.78
CA PHE A 72 -9.12 0.73 -1.80
C PHE A 72 -7.61 0.49 -1.66
N VAL A 73 -6.82 1.19 -2.47
CA VAL A 73 -5.35 1.23 -2.40
C VAL A 73 -4.94 2.64 -2.03
N GLU A 74 -4.31 2.79 -0.87
CA GLU A 74 -3.78 4.06 -0.38
C GLU A 74 -2.40 4.34 -0.99
N HIS A 75 -1.46 3.39 -0.82
CA HIS A 75 -0.13 3.44 -1.41
C HIS A 75 -0.01 2.44 -2.55
N GLY A 76 0.47 2.91 -3.71
CA GLY A 76 0.57 2.13 -4.92
C GLY A 76 0.95 2.99 -6.12
N GLU A 77 1.10 2.35 -7.27
CA GLU A 77 1.29 3.05 -8.53
C GLU A 77 0.69 2.26 -9.70
N ILE A 78 0.39 2.97 -10.78
CA ILE A 78 -0.06 2.35 -12.03
C ILE A 78 1.18 1.84 -12.77
N VAL A 79 1.37 0.52 -12.78
CA VAL A 79 2.52 -0.12 -13.43
C VAL A 79 2.30 -0.38 -14.92
N ASP A 80 1.04 -0.42 -15.36
CA ASP A 80 0.69 -0.45 -16.78
C ASP A 80 -0.51 0.47 -17.05
N PRO A 81 -0.29 1.66 -17.64
CA PRO A 81 -1.34 2.60 -17.96
C PRO A 81 -2.37 2.10 -18.98
N MET A 82 -2.04 1.07 -19.78
CA MET A 82 -2.95 0.57 -20.81
C MET A 82 -3.99 -0.39 -20.25
N SER A 83 -3.59 -1.26 -19.34
CA SER A 83 -4.51 -2.13 -18.60
C SER A 83 -5.06 -1.48 -17.32
N GLY A 84 -4.42 -0.41 -16.86
CA GLY A 84 -4.67 0.19 -15.55
C GLY A 84 -4.19 -0.69 -14.40
N ALA A 85 -3.21 -1.58 -14.63
CA ALA A 85 -2.66 -2.45 -13.59
C ALA A 85 -1.97 -1.63 -12.50
N VAL A 86 -2.18 -2.04 -11.25
CA VAL A 86 -1.71 -1.35 -10.06
C VAL A 86 -0.80 -2.27 -9.24
N ALA A 87 0.39 -1.78 -8.89
CA ALA A 87 1.15 -2.33 -7.77
C ALA A 87 0.70 -1.66 -6.47
N ALA A 88 0.46 -2.45 -5.42
CA ALA A 88 0.00 -1.95 -4.13
C ALA A 88 1.10 -2.13 -3.08
N TYR A 89 1.26 -1.13 -2.22
CA TYR A 89 2.38 -1.01 -1.30
C TYR A 89 1.94 -1.01 0.16
N ILE A 90 2.78 -1.61 1.00
CA ILE A 90 2.74 -1.47 2.46
C ILE A 90 3.99 -0.69 2.85
N PRO A 91 3.90 0.65 3.01
CA PRO A 91 5.02 1.41 3.57
C PRO A 91 5.29 0.93 4.99
N LEU A 92 6.57 0.74 5.32
CA LEU A 92 7.03 0.50 6.68
C LEU A 92 7.85 1.69 7.15
N ASP A 93 7.89 1.88 8.46
CA ASP A 93 8.75 2.89 9.08
C ASP A 93 10.23 2.58 8.78
N ASN A 94 11.03 3.62 8.63
CA ASN A 94 12.47 3.48 8.42
C ASN A 94 13.11 2.84 9.66
N ALA A 95 13.81 1.71 9.48
CA ALA A 95 14.52 1.02 10.55
C ALA A 95 15.49 1.96 11.31
N CYS A 96 16.16 2.86 10.59
CA CYS A 96 17.14 3.78 11.19
C CYS A 96 16.49 4.93 11.97
N SER A 97 15.16 5.07 11.95
CA SER A 97 14.46 5.99 12.85
C SER A 97 14.36 5.45 14.29
N VAL A 98 14.62 4.14 14.47
CA VAL A 98 14.63 3.48 15.78
C VAL A 98 16.05 3.49 16.35
N PRO A 99 16.26 4.07 17.55
CA PRO A 99 17.57 4.08 18.18
C PRO A 99 18.13 2.66 18.36
N GLY A 100 19.36 2.42 17.89
CA GLY A 100 20.06 1.14 18.07
C GLY A 100 19.82 0.11 16.96
N VAL A 101 18.87 0.33 16.04
CA VAL A 101 18.59 -0.62 14.95
C VAL A 101 19.58 -0.47 13.78
N CYS A 102 20.02 0.75 13.49
CA CYS A 102 21.03 1.00 12.46
C CYS A 102 22.39 1.34 13.04
N VAL A 103 23.43 0.98 12.29
CA VAL A 103 24.82 1.32 12.59
C VAL A 103 25.40 2.20 11.50
N ALA A 104 26.44 2.96 11.84
CA ALA A 104 27.17 3.73 10.84
C ALA A 104 27.80 2.77 9.79
N PRO A 105 27.69 3.07 8.49
CA PRO A 105 28.34 2.27 7.47
C PRO A 105 29.88 2.33 7.60
N PRO A 106 30.60 1.23 7.35
CA PRO A 106 32.06 1.26 7.32
C PRO A 106 32.59 2.14 6.18
N ASP A 107 33.83 2.62 6.30
CA ASP A 107 34.49 3.39 5.23
C ASP A 107 34.51 2.60 3.92
N GLY A 108 34.01 3.21 2.85
CA GLY A 108 33.91 2.57 1.53
C GLY A 108 32.76 1.57 1.39
N HIS A 109 31.79 1.56 2.32
CA HIS A 109 30.55 0.81 2.19
C HIS A 109 29.84 1.14 0.87
N ASN A 110 29.35 0.10 0.22
CA ASN A 110 28.52 0.22 -0.98
C ASN A 110 27.09 -0.16 -0.58
N PRO A 111 26.09 0.73 -0.77
CA PRO A 111 24.74 0.47 -0.31
C PRO A 111 24.19 -0.87 -0.79
N GLY A 112 23.68 -1.66 0.16
CA GLY A 112 22.97 -2.89 -0.09
C GLY A 112 21.55 -2.64 -0.62
N PRO A 113 20.81 -3.71 -0.97
CA PRO A 113 19.41 -3.58 -1.33
C PRO A 113 18.57 -3.22 -0.10
N GLY A 114 17.44 -2.56 -0.36
CA GLY A 114 16.42 -2.33 0.66
C GLY A 114 15.44 -3.50 0.78
N TYR A 115 15.04 -3.84 2.00
CA TYR A 115 14.06 -4.92 2.25
C TYR A 115 13.40 -4.78 3.63
N PRO A 116 12.20 -5.37 3.82
CA PRO A 116 11.57 -5.43 5.12
C PRO A 116 12.36 -6.32 6.08
N ILE A 117 12.43 -5.90 7.34
CA ILE A 117 13.02 -6.65 8.45
C ILE A 117 11.99 -6.83 9.56
N CYS A 118 12.12 -7.91 10.32
CA CYS A 118 11.37 -8.14 11.54
C CYS A 118 12.32 -8.00 12.72
N CYS A 119 12.11 -7.01 13.57
CA CYS A 119 12.91 -6.77 14.77
C CYS A 119 12.10 -7.14 16.01
N ASP A 120 12.67 -7.96 16.88
CA ASP A 120 12.08 -8.30 18.17
C ASP A 120 12.31 -7.23 19.24
N ASP A 121 11.83 -7.49 20.46
CA ASP A 121 11.96 -6.55 21.59
C ASP A 121 13.39 -6.45 22.13
N ASP A 122 14.31 -7.32 21.69
CA ASP A 122 15.74 -7.33 22.06
C ASP A 122 16.61 -6.64 20.98
N ASP A 123 15.98 -5.87 20.08
CA ASP A 123 16.57 -5.17 18.94
C ASP A 123 17.28 -6.10 17.93
N GLN A 124 16.95 -7.41 17.94
CA GLN A 124 17.48 -8.35 16.94
C GLN A 124 16.60 -8.33 15.69
N CYS A 125 17.18 -7.86 14.60
CA CYS A 125 16.51 -7.77 13.31
C CYS A 125 16.89 -8.94 12.40
N THR A 126 15.87 -9.57 11.82
CA THR A 126 16.03 -10.63 10.82
C THR A 126 15.36 -10.25 9.51
N ASN A 127 15.81 -10.85 8.41
CA ASN A 127 15.21 -10.59 7.11
C ASN A 127 13.77 -11.15 7.09
N TYR A 128 12.80 -10.28 6.78
CA TYR A 128 11.41 -10.70 6.70
C TYR A 128 11.08 -11.29 5.31
N GLN A 129 10.86 -12.59 5.28
CA GLN A 129 10.55 -13.37 4.06
C GLN A 129 9.04 -13.65 3.88
N GLY A 130 8.18 -12.93 4.61
CA GLY A 130 6.74 -13.16 4.65
C GLY A 130 6.29 -14.05 5.82
N GLY A 131 5.01 -13.91 6.21
CA GLY A 131 4.41 -14.68 7.30
C GLY A 131 4.10 -13.81 8.52
N ALA A 132 4.32 -14.34 9.72
CA ALA A 132 4.16 -13.59 10.96
C ALA A 132 5.51 -12.98 11.38
N CYS A 133 5.51 -11.71 11.76
CA CYS A 133 6.61 -11.09 12.50
C CYS A 133 6.25 -11.09 13.99
N ALA A 134 7.13 -11.62 14.84
CA ALA A 134 6.90 -11.69 16.28
C ALA A 134 7.07 -10.33 16.97
N GLY A 135 7.81 -9.40 16.34
CA GLY A 135 7.98 -8.02 16.77
C GLY A 135 7.43 -7.03 15.75
N THR A 136 8.22 -6.00 15.45
CA THR A 136 7.81 -4.91 14.55
C THR A 136 8.50 -5.01 13.19
N LEU A 137 7.72 -4.76 12.13
CA LEU A 137 8.25 -4.67 10.79
C LEU A 137 8.77 -3.26 10.52
N TYR A 138 10.02 -3.18 10.05
CA TYR A 138 10.64 -1.95 9.57
C TYR A 138 11.15 -2.14 8.15
N PHE A 139 11.40 -1.04 7.44
CA PHE A 139 12.14 -1.08 6.18
C PHE A 139 13.60 -0.74 6.42
N CYS A 140 14.49 -1.68 6.08
CA CYS A 140 15.92 -1.45 6.03
C CYS A 140 16.28 -0.96 4.63
N ILE A 141 16.68 0.31 4.48
CA ILE A 141 16.99 0.89 3.16
C ILE A 141 18.32 0.34 2.63
N ASP A 142 19.30 0.17 3.52
CA ASP A 142 20.64 -0.32 3.21
C ASP A 142 20.97 -1.47 4.16
N GLY A 143 20.62 -2.68 3.75
CA GLY A 143 20.75 -3.87 4.58
C GLY A 143 21.75 -4.89 4.04
N VAL A 144 22.49 -5.52 4.96
CA VAL A 144 23.25 -6.75 4.69
C VAL A 144 22.70 -7.90 5.51
N CYS A 145 22.34 -9.01 4.85
CA CYS A 145 21.98 -10.25 5.52
C CYS A 145 23.25 -10.99 5.94
N ASN A 146 23.38 -11.25 7.23
CA ASN A 146 24.51 -11.97 7.80
C ASN A 146 24.29 -13.49 7.69
N GLU A 147 25.38 -14.26 7.82
CA GLU A 147 25.33 -15.73 7.73
C GLU A 147 24.51 -16.39 8.85
N ASP A 148 24.33 -15.69 9.96
CA ASP A 148 23.52 -16.12 11.10
C ASP A 148 22.01 -15.81 10.95
N GLY A 149 21.61 -15.20 9.82
CA GLY A 149 20.22 -14.83 9.51
C GLY A 149 19.79 -13.47 10.05
N THR A 150 20.64 -12.79 10.82
CA THR A 150 20.40 -11.41 11.22
C THR A 150 20.61 -10.45 10.05
N VAL A 151 20.10 -9.23 10.20
CA VAL A 151 20.29 -8.15 9.24
C VAL A 151 21.03 -7.01 9.94
N THR A 152 22.13 -6.59 9.33
CA THR A 152 22.77 -5.32 9.66
C THR A 152 22.17 -4.23 8.78
N CYS A 153 21.48 -3.27 9.38
CA CYS A 153 21.02 -2.07 8.69
C CYS A 153 22.01 -0.94 8.89
N PHE A 154 22.34 -0.25 7.81
CA PHE A 154 23.24 0.89 7.84
C PHE A 154 22.45 2.19 7.74
N GLU A 155 22.94 3.21 8.46
CA GLU A 155 22.50 4.58 8.25
C GLU A 155 22.84 5.00 6.82
N SER A 156 21.85 4.99 5.94
CA SER A 156 21.96 5.60 4.63
C SER A 156 21.43 7.03 4.69
N HIS A 157 22.16 7.96 4.09
CA HIS A 157 21.56 9.25 3.77
C HIS A 157 20.53 8.99 2.69
N GLU A 158 19.25 9.16 3.02
CA GLU A 158 18.18 9.27 2.04
C GLU A 158 18.56 10.42 1.10
N VAL A 159 19.07 10.09 -0.09
CA VAL A 159 19.27 11.07 -1.15
C VAL A 159 17.89 11.42 -1.69
N GLY A 160 17.29 12.45 -1.10
CA GLY A 160 16.05 13.06 -1.58
C GLY A 160 16.18 13.63 -2.99
#